data_AF-A0A9Q8WG18-F1
#
_entry.id   AF-A0A9Q8WG18-F1
#
_cell.length_a   1.000
_cell.length_b   1.000
_cell.length_c   1.000
_cell.angle_alpha   90.00
_cell.angle_beta   90.00
_cell.angle_gamma   90.00
#
_symmetry.space_group_name_H-M   'P 1'
#
loop_
_entity.id
_entity.type
_entity.pdbx_description
1 polymer ?
#
loop_
_entity_poly.entity_id
_entity_poly.type
_entity_poly.pdbx_seq_one_letter_code
_entity_poly.pdbx_strand_id
1 'polypeptide(L)'
;MSTADLVNHLKAIYASYRHTADIDAKGIFFSPSCYQICRPNPSFAAHNRETIVRYLHEYAPKDENGASGSSGKPAKKGYYTIRPLEKEEFEFGADEQTAPAGFSSASEVEQKARREGTYVGMDVGESIMGFRASLTFTIGVLTLTCRAQNPIPEDQDPCLDPGVLASKWFDDNMIRPNYVPATTEEKPIVAQRIFDQPQTSETGKSYVTSLEQTSVLYMTGVIVDLLQADVQKTGAPEDLPRSLGTGYNSAILVGERSTLRFSGRIETHNGAINLYATGAGTTVTLEAPQLYSSGPGAIGLFAIRGANLDVTNLRHCSGGYRSPTLAGLNINSRGGVAHTTNPGSPLIYSLGRTMSSNLTGWADASPAIIMEGPQYVHLNGSTITSGTISGFLFFDWSITAQHDAGTLEAMSLNLTVREGPAFYLATFSAEIILMNARIYNPSGILLLADTNTASRDLERVEPQLWSGSPISSNSSLTLMGSEGISGDIVTRGGCTVTVNLLANSTWQGSANASLINNRGGLTVQIDDTSTWIVAKNSFVRGLSVVGGDLGRLKDQGYTVAYDQKAAESSWLQGRTYTLQSGGKLQPWN
;
A
#
# COMPACT_ATOMS: atom_id res chain seq x y z
N MET A 1 -18.97 11.06 46.79
CA MET A 1 -20.26 10.89 46.08
C MET A 1 -20.79 9.50 46.42
N SER A 2 -22.09 9.33 46.71
CA SER A 2 -22.63 7.97 46.90
C SER A 2 -22.58 7.20 45.58
N THR A 3 -22.55 5.87 45.60
CA THR A 3 -22.52 5.05 44.38
C THR A 3 -23.74 5.32 43.49
N ALA A 4 -24.90 5.59 44.09
CA ALA A 4 -26.12 5.95 43.37
C ALA A 4 -26.00 7.33 42.69
N ASP A 5 -25.43 8.32 43.38
CA ASP A 5 -25.18 9.64 42.81
C ASP A 5 -24.17 9.57 41.66
N LEU A 6 -23.15 8.72 41.77
CA LEU A 6 -22.17 8.46 40.71
C LEU A 6 -22.79 7.83 39.47
N VAL A 7 -23.62 6.81 39.65
CA VAL A 7 -24.36 6.18 38.55
C VAL A 7 -25.26 7.20 37.84
N ASN A 8 -26.00 8.02 38.60
CA ASN A 8 -26.90 9.03 38.03
C ASN A 8 -26.12 10.13 37.29
N HIS A 9 -25.00 10.57 37.83
CA HIS A 9 -24.13 11.56 37.20
C HIS A 9 -23.52 11.06 35.89
N LEU A 10 -23.00 9.82 35.86
CA LEU A 10 -22.45 9.20 34.64
C LEU A 10 -23.54 9.03 33.56
N LYS A 11 -24.74 8.59 33.94
CA LYS A 11 -25.89 8.52 33.02
C LYS A 11 -26.22 9.87 32.40
N ALA A 12 -26.24 10.94 33.20
CA ALA A 12 -26.52 12.29 32.71
C ALA A 12 -25.44 12.82 31.74
N ILE A 13 -24.17 12.58 32.05
CA ILE A 13 -23.03 12.97 31.18
C ILE A 13 -23.05 12.19 29.88
N TYR A 14 -23.20 10.85 29.94
CA TYR A 14 -23.23 10.02 28.75
C TYR A 14 -24.43 10.33 27.84
N ALA A 15 -25.61 10.58 28.44
CA ALA A 15 -26.79 11.01 27.69
C ALA A 15 -26.55 12.35 26.97
N SER A 16 -25.93 13.31 27.65
CA SER A 16 -25.55 14.60 27.05
C SER A 16 -24.58 14.39 25.88
N TYR A 17 -23.49 13.65 26.10
CA TYR A 17 -22.51 13.30 25.05
C TYR A 17 -23.18 12.66 23.82
N ARG A 18 -24.07 11.68 24.03
CA ARG A 18 -24.71 10.92 22.95
C ARG A 18 -25.70 11.74 22.15
N HIS A 19 -26.27 12.79 22.74
CA HIS A 19 -27.32 13.63 22.14
C HIS A 19 -26.80 14.99 21.64
N THR A 20 -25.56 15.36 21.95
CA THR A 20 -24.91 16.50 21.30
C THR A 20 -24.66 16.19 19.82
N ALA A 21 -25.36 16.89 18.93
CA ALA A 21 -25.23 16.72 17.48
C ALA A 21 -24.00 17.45 16.92
N ASP A 22 -23.76 18.67 17.41
CA ASP A 22 -22.62 19.50 17.02
C ASP A 22 -21.29 18.87 17.46
N ILE A 23 -20.35 18.73 16.52
CA ILE A 23 -19.11 17.97 16.74
C ILE A 23 -18.14 18.75 17.64
N ASP A 24 -18.07 20.07 17.49
CA ASP A 24 -17.20 20.91 18.30
C ASP A 24 -17.68 20.97 19.76
N ALA A 25 -19.00 21.10 19.97
CA ALA A 25 -19.62 20.99 21.29
C ALA A 25 -19.47 19.58 21.88
N LYS A 26 -19.48 18.52 21.04
CA LYS A 26 -19.18 17.16 21.49
C LYS A 26 -17.73 17.02 21.95
N GLY A 27 -16.83 17.82 21.37
CA GLY A 27 -15.44 17.95 21.79
C GLY A 27 -15.26 18.28 23.28
N ILE A 28 -16.21 19.01 23.88
CA ILE A 28 -16.15 19.46 25.29
C ILE A 28 -16.21 18.28 26.27
N PHE A 29 -16.77 17.13 25.85
CA PHE A 29 -16.83 15.93 26.68
C PHE A 29 -15.49 15.18 26.76
N PHE A 30 -14.50 15.55 25.93
CA PHE A 30 -13.14 15.01 26.01
C PHE A 30 -12.23 15.98 26.77
N SER A 31 -11.39 15.44 27.66
CA SER A 31 -10.29 16.21 28.26
C SER A 31 -9.33 16.71 27.15
N PRO A 32 -8.73 17.91 27.26
CA PRO A 32 -7.68 18.36 26.32
C PRO A 32 -6.56 17.33 26.11
N SER A 33 -6.23 16.58 27.17
CA SER A 33 -5.22 15.51 27.16
C SER A 33 -5.81 14.11 26.96
N CYS A 34 -7.01 14.00 26.40
CA CYS A 34 -7.67 12.71 26.17
C CYS A 34 -6.96 11.92 25.07
N TYR A 35 -6.63 10.66 25.38
CA TYR A 35 -6.12 9.68 24.42
C TYR A 35 -7.27 8.76 24.02
N GLN A 36 -7.41 8.48 22.73
CA GLN A 36 -8.44 7.59 22.20
C GLN A 36 -7.86 6.62 21.19
N ILE A 37 -8.17 5.34 21.32
CA ILE A 37 -7.83 4.30 20.35
C ILE A 37 -9.15 3.74 19.82
N CYS A 38 -9.51 4.05 18.58
CA CYS A 38 -10.72 3.54 17.95
C CYS A 38 -10.50 2.19 17.28
N ARG A 39 -9.31 1.99 16.67
CA ARG A 39 -8.83 0.73 16.12
C ARG A 39 -7.30 0.69 16.22
N PRO A 40 -6.70 -0.42 16.69
CA PRO A 40 -5.25 -0.54 16.78
C PRO A 40 -4.59 -0.85 15.42
N ASN A 41 -5.33 -1.43 14.46
CA ASN A 41 -4.82 -1.73 13.13
C ASN A 41 -5.90 -1.57 12.03
N PRO A 42 -5.79 -0.59 11.11
CA PRO A 42 -4.80 0.50 11.11
C PRO A 42 -5.03 1.46 12.30
N SER A 43 -3.98 2.18 12.71
CA SER A 43 -4.03 3.05 13.90
C SER A 43 -4.99 4.23 13.71
N PHE A 44 -6.09 4.19 14.45
CA PHE A 44 -6.96 5.33 14.69
C PHE A 44 -6.79 5.79 16.14
N ALA A 45 -5.59 6.26 16.43
CA ALA A 45 -5.23 6.79 17.73
C ALA A 45 -5.18 8.32 17.70
N ALA A 46 -5.72 8.92 18.76
CA ALA A 46 -5.65 10.34 19.04
C ALA A 46 -4.93 10.54 20.38
N HIS A 47 -4.07 11.55 20.44
CA HIS A 47 -3.25 11.88 21.61
C HIS A 47 -3.76 13.12 22.37
N ASN A 48 -4.79 13.78 21.82
CA ASN A 48 -5.44 14.96 22.39
C ASN A 48 -6.85 15.11 21.82
N ARG A 49 -7.66 15.95 22.48
CA ARG A 49 -9.04 16.24 22.08
C ARG A 49 -9.13 16.82 20.67
N GLU A 50 -8.21 17.70 20.30
CA GLU A 50 -8.24 18.39 19.00
C GLU A 50 -8.15 17.36 17.86
N THR A 51 -7.34 16.31 18.05
CA THR A 51 -7.24 15.17 17.13
C THR A 51 -8.52 14.34 17.11
N ILE A 52 -9.14 14.09 18.27
CA ILE A 52 -10.43 13.38 18.38
C ILE A 52 -11.53 14.12 17.62
N VAL A 53 -11.67 15.43 17.87
CA VAL A 53 -12.67 16.28 17.22
C VAL A 53 -12.44 16.34 15.72
N ARG A 54 -11.18 16.46 15.27
CA ARG A 54 -10.84 16.39 13.85
C ARG A 54 -11.29 15.07 13.22
N TYR A 55 -11.00 13.93 13.86
CA TYR A 55 -11.47 12.64 13.36
C TYR A 55 -13.00 12.58 13.30
N LEU A 56 -13.71 13.10 14.29
CA LEU A 56 -15.18 13.13 14.27
C LEU A 56 -15.72 13.94 13.07
N HIS A 57 -15.07 15.06 12.71
CA HIS A 57 -15.42 15.83 11.50
C HIS A 57 -15.08 15.11 10.20
N GLU A 58 -13.95 14.39 10.14
CA GLU A 58 -13.54 13.61 8.97
C GLU A 58 -14.52 12.48 8.65
N TYR A 59 -15.10 11.85 9.68
CA TYR A 59 -16.02 10.71 9.56
C TYR A 59 -17.51 11.08 9.71
N ALA A 60 -17.82 12.37 9.90
CA ALA A 60 -19.20 12.83 9.92
C ALA A 60 -19.85 12.63 8.55
N PRO A 61 -21.10 12.14 8.48
CA PRO A 61 -21.85 12.11 7.23
C PRO A 61 -21.93 13.53 6.66
N LYS A 62 -21.40 13.73 5.45
CA LYS A 62 -21.50 15.02 4.75
C LYS A 62 -22.81 15.01 3.96
N ASP A 63 -23.76 15.85 4.37
CA ASP A 63 -24.96 16.07 3.57
C ASP A 63 -24.58 16.83 2.29
N GLU A 64 -24.77 16.18 1.14
CA GLU A 64 -24.78 16.87 -0.14
C GLU A 64 -26.00 17.79 -0.19
N ASN A 65 -25.77 19.06 0.13
CA ASN A 65 -26.54 20.27 -0.16
C ASN A 65 -26.60 21.13 1.10
N GLY A 66 -25.94 22.30 1.04
CA GLY A 66 -25.96 23.28 2.11
C GLY A 66 -27.37 23.75 2.46
N ALA A 67 -27.96 23.13 3.47
CA ALA A 67 -29.11 23.64 4.20
C ALA A 67 -29.09 23.06 5.62
N SER A 68 -28.95 23.93 6.61
CA SER A 68 -29.29 23.62 8.00
C SER A 68 -30.75 23.17 8.05
N GLY A 69 -31.01 21.93 8.48
CA GLY A 69 -32.38 21.43 8.60
C GLY A 69 -32.47 20.00 9.11
N SER A 70 -32.67 19.85 10.43
CA SER A 70 -33.05 18.58 11.05
C SER A 70 -34.32 18.02 10.41
N SER A 71 -34.29 16.77 9.95
CA SER A 71 -35.52 15.97 9.79
C SER A 71 -35.36 14.64 10.52
N GLY A 72 -36.04 14.56 11.66
CA GLY A 72 -36.02 13.41 12.55
C GLY A 72 -36.72 12.21 11.93
N LYS A 73 -35.98 11.11 11.78
CA LYS A 73 -36.55 9.77 11.91
C LYS A 73 -36.40 9.34 13.37
N PRO A 74 -37.45 8.82 14.03
CA PRO A 74 -37.35 8.39 15.42
C PRO A 74 -36.38 7.20 15.48
N ALA A 75 -35.22 7.42 16.11
CA ALA A 75 -34.27 6.36 16.39
C ALA A 75 -34.95 5.30 17.29
N LYS A 76 -34.76 4.03 16.95
CA LYS A 76 -35.18 2.90 17.80
C LYS A 76 -34.63 3.14 19.21
N LYS A 77 -35.49 3.04 20.24
CA LYS A 77 -35.07 3.15 21.65
C LYS A 77 -34.16 1.97 21.99
N GLY A 78 -32.85 2.16 21.84
CA GLY A 78 -31.86 1.29 22.46
C GLY A 78 -31.88 1.53 23.96
N TYR A 79 -32.06 0.47 24.75
CA TYR A 79 -31.88 0.53 26.19
C TYR A 79 -30.41 0.23 26.48
N TYR A 80 -29.72 1.18 27.10
CA TYR A 80 -28.35 1.00 27.57
C TYR A 80 -28.37 0.83 29.08
N THR A 81 -27.65 -0.17 29.57
CA THR A 81 -27.33 -0.25 31.00
C THR A 81 -25.99 0.46 31.22
N ILE A 82 -25.96 1.45 32.14
CA ILE A 82 -24.78 2.25 32.46
C ILE A 82 -24.49 2.11 33.95
N ARG A 83 -23.26 1.70 34.28
CA ARG A 83 -22.74 1.62 35.65
C ARG A 83 -21.22 1.84 35.67
N PRO A 84 -20.65 2.25 36.82
CA PRO A 84 -19.21 2.19 37.04
C PRO A 84 -18.66 0.77 36.87
N LEU A 85 -17.41 0.64 36.41
CA LEU A 85 -16.68 -0.63 36.43
C LEU A 85 -16.40 -1.07 37.87
N GLU A 86 -16.52 -2.38 38.11
CA GLU A 86 -16.01 -3.04 39.30
C GLU A 86 -14.48 -3.13 39.23
N LYS A 87 -13.83 -3.36 40.38
CA LYS A 87 -12.36 -3.30 40.49
C LYS A 87 -11.68 -4.36 39.60
N GLU A 88 -12.36 -5.47 39.38
CA GLU A 88 -11.92 -6.61 38.59
C GLU A 88 -12.18 -6.43 37.09
N GLU A 89 -12.95 -5.43 36.69
CA GLU A 89 -13.35 -5.18 35.29
C GLU A 89 -12.45 -4.15 34.57
N PHE A 90 -11.45 -3.60 35.25
CA PHE A 90 -10.50 -2.70 34.62
C PHE A 90 -9.56 -3.47 33.68
N GLU A 91 -9.67 -3.20 32.39
CA GLU A 91 -8.78 -3.72 31.34
C GLU A 91 -8.10 -2.53 30.64
N PHE A 92 -6.77 -2.57 30.53
CA PHE A 92 -5.96 -1.51 29.89
C PHE A 92 -5.41 -1.92 28.51
N GLY A 93 -5.85 -3.07 28.00
CA GLY A 93 -5.40 -3.64 26.73
C GLY A 93 -4.00 -4.27 26.77
N ALA A 94 -3.48 -4.60 25.59
CA ALA A 94 -2.12 -5.09 25.36
C ALA A 94 -1.20 -3.97 24.80
N ASP A 95 0.12 -4.16 24.86
CA ASP A 95 1.10 -3.18 24.37
C ASP A 95 0.87 -2.79 22.90
N GLU A 96 0.52 -3.77 22.06
CA GLU A 96 0.17 -3.55 20.64
C GLU A 96 -1.05 -2.64 20.45
N GLN A 97 -1.99 -2.65 21.41
CA GLN A 97 -3.21 -1.85 21.34
C GLN A 97 -2.97 -0.42 21.82
N THR A 98 -2.03 -0.21 22.75
CA THR A 98 -1.76 1.10 23.37
C THR A 98 -0.61 1.86 22.70
N ALA A 99 0.32 1.15 22.07
CA ALA A 99 1.42 1.72 21.29
C ALA A 99 1.00 2.79 20.27
N PRO A 100 -0.11 2.62 19.51
CA PRO A 100 -0.48 3.62 18.52
C PRO A 100 -0.93 4.95 19.13
N ALA A 101 -1.32 4.98 20.42
CA ALA A 101 -1.61 6.19 21.19
C ALA A 101 -0.39 6.76 21.93
N GLY A 102 0.82 6.32 21.56
CA GLY A 102 2.08 6.89 22.05
C GLY A 102 2.52 6.38 23.42
N PHE A 103 1.93 5.29 23.91
CA PHE A 103 2.36 4.63 25.14
C PHE A 103 3.38 3.53 24.83
N SER A 104 4.38 3.38 25.68
CA SER A 104 5.40 2.33 25.59
C SER A 104 4.87 0.94 25.98
N SER A 105 3.80 0.89 26.77
CA SER A 105 3.14 -0.36 27.20
C SER A 105 1.74 -0.09 27.77
N ALA A 106 0.91 -1.13 27.85
CA ALA A 106 -0.35 -1.09 28.60
C ALA A 106 -0.11 -0.85 30.10
N SER A 107 1.03 -1.29 30.65
CA SER A 107 1.41 -1.00 32.03
C SER A 107 1.64 0.51 32.26
N GLU A 108 2.16 1.23 31.28
CA GLU A 108 2.30 2.68 31.36
C GLU A 108 0.94 3.38 31.48
N VAL A 109 -0.05 2.93 30.70
CA VAL A 109 -1.44 3.43 30.75
C VAL A 109 -2.05 3.19 32.13
N GLU A 110 -1.89 1.98 32.67
CA GLU A 110 -2.35 1.64 34.02
C GLU A 110 -1.69 2.53 35.09
N GLN A 111 -0.37 2.68 35.05
CA GLN A 111 0.37 3.51 36.00
C GLN A 111 -0.04 4.99 35.91
N LYS A 112 -0.31 5.49 34.70
CA LYS A 112 -0.83 6.83 34.48
C LYS A 112 -2.22 7.00 35.09
N ALA A 113 -3.14 6.08 34.84
CA ALA A 113 -4.49 6.09 35.42
C ALA A 113 -4.44 6.08 36.96
N ARG A 114 -3.60 5.22 37.55
CA ARG A 114 -3.43 5.12 39.01
C ARG A 114 -2.82 6.39 39.63
N ARG A 115 -1.87 7.04 38.95
CA ARG A 115 -1.26 8.32 39.40
C ARG A 115 -2.26 9.48 39.39
N GLU A 116 -3.19 9.49 38.45
CA GLU A 116 -4.22 10.53 38.33
C GLU A 116 -5.32 10.41 39.40
N GLY A 117 -5.35 9.31 40.17
CA GLY A 117 -6.07 9.16 41.44
C GLY A 117 -7.60 9.24 41.38
N THR A 118 -8.18 9.56 40.21
CA THR A 118 -9.60 9.91 40.05
C THR A 118 -10.12 9.49 38.66
N TYR A 119 -10.01 8.19 38.33
CA TYR A 119 -10.67 7.64 37.15
C TYR A 119 -11.80 6.69 37.56
N VAL A 120 -12.93 6.81 36.88
CA VAL A 120 -14.08 5.91 37.01
C VAL A 120 -14.31 5.30 35.64
N GLY A 121 -14.07 3.99 35.51
CA GLY A 121 -14.45 3.26 34.30
C GLY A 121 -15.96 3.12 34.21
N MET A 122 -16.49 2.96 32.99
CA MET A 122 -17.93 2.84 32.75
C MET A 122 -18.21 1.69 31.78
N ASP A 123 -19.14 0.80 32.16
CA ASP A 123 -19.69 -0.24 31.28
C ASP A 123 -20.98 0.27 30.62
N VAL A 124 -21.10 0.08 29.30
CA VAL A 124 -22.27 0.44 28.49
C VAL A 124 -22.71 -0.78 27.68
N GLY A 125 -23.58 -1.61 28.27
CA GLY A 125 -24.11 -2.79 27.60
C GLY A 125 -25.32 -2.48 26.70
N GLU A 126 -25.29 -2.93 25.44
CA GLU A 126 -26.48 -3.02 24.58
C GLU A 126 -27.28 -4.29 24.90
N SER A 127 -28.51 -4.14 25.36
CA SER A 127 -29.43 -5.28 25.49
C SER A 127 -30.15 -5.52 24.16
N ILE A 128 -29.57 -6.32 23.27
CA ILE A 128 -30.35 -7.06 22.27
C ILE A 128 -30.78 -8.36 22.94
N MET A 129 -32.08 -8.63 22.88
CA MET A 129 -32.78 -9.72 23.56
C MET A 129 -32.03 -11.07 23.43
N GLY A 130 -31.35 -11.47 24.51
CA GLY A 130 -30.87 -12.82 24.82
C GLY A 130 -29.79 -13.41 23.92
N PHE A 131 -28.50 -13.14 24.19
CA PHE A 131 -27.40 -14.14 24.18
C PHE A 131 -26.12 -13.45 24.69
N ARG A 132 -25.61 -13.85 25.86
CA ARG A 132 -24.26 -13.49 26.32
C ARG A 132 -23.30 -14.55 25.79
N ALA A 133 -22.41 -14.19 24.86
CA ALA A 133 -21.29 -15.03 24.47
C ALA A 133 -20.02 -14.53 25.18
N SER A 134 -19.50 -15.31 26.13
CA SER A 134 -18.16 -15.12 26.68
C SER A 134 -17.21 -16.07 25.96
N LEU A 135 -16.27 -15.53 25.18
CA LEU A 135 -15.17 -16.30 24.59
C LEU A 135 -13.96 -16.23 25.52
N THR A 136 -13.56 -17.37 26.07
CA THR A 136 -12.30 -17.54 26.79
C THR A 136 -11.34 -18.29 25.86
N PHE A 137 -10.24 -17.67 25.44
CA PHE A 137 -9.18 -18.34 24.68
C PHE A 137 -7.95 -18.50 25.59
N THR A 138 -7.57 -19.75 25.83
CA THR A 138 -6.32 -20.14 26.49
C THR A 138 -5.26 -20.32 25.40
N ILE A 139 -4.15 -19.58 25.46
CA ILE A 139 -3.02 -19.74 24.51
C ILE A 139 -1.84 -20.35 25.25
N GLY A 140 -1.45 -21.55 24.82
CA GLY A 140 -0.19 -22.19 25.15
C GLY A 140 0.96 -21.48 24.44
N VAL A 141 2.06 -21.30 25.16
CA VAL A 141 3.28 -20.63 24.70
C VAL A 141 3.91 -21.45 23.58
N LEU A 142 3.81 -20.95 22.34
CA LEU A 142 4.69 -21.31 21.24
C LEU A 142 5.68 -20.13 21.09
N THR A 143 6.93 -20.35 21.44
CA THR A 143 8.02 -19.39 21.23
C THR A 143 8.30 -19.25 19.73
N LEU A 144 7.57 -18.34 19.07
CA LEU A 144 7.95 -17.82 17.77
C LEU A 144 9.14 -16.86 17.97
N THR A 145 10.31 -17.29 17.56
CA THR A 145 11.46 -16.41 17.32
C THR A 145 11.01 -15.33 16.34
N CYS A 146 10.76 -14.13 16.84
CA CYS A 146 10.60 -12.94 16.01
C CYS A 146 11.94 -12.76 15.28
N ARG A 147 12.01 -13.17 13.99
CA ARG A 147 13.17 -12.88 13.15
C ARG A 147 13.23 -11.36 13.03
N ALA A 148 14.18 -10.76 13.73
CA ALA A 148 14.59 -9.39 13.53
C ALA A 148 14.77 -9.16 12.02
N GLN A 149 14.16 -8.07 11.52
CA GLN A 149 14.31 -7.59 10.15
C GLN A 149 15.80 -7.59 9.81
N ASN A 150 16.19 -8.12 8.65
CA ASN A 150 17.56 -7.92 8.19
C ASN A 150 17.71 -6.41 7.92
N PRO A 151 18.59 -5.69 8.66
CA PRO A 151 18.83 -4.29 8.39
C PRO A 151 19.39 -4.13 6.98
N ILE A 152 19.12 -2.98 6.34
CA ILE A 152 19.74 -2.63 5.07
C ILE A 152 21.26 -2.60 5.30
N PRO A 153 22.08 -3.31 4.51
CA PRO A 153 23.52 -3.23 4.64
C PRO A 153 23.98 -1.77 4.46
N GLU A 154 24.71 -1.24 5.45
CA GLU A 154 25.11 0.18 5.46
C GLU A 154 25.88 0.59 4.21
N ASP A 155 26.67 -0.31 3.64
CA ASP A 155 27.45 -0.12 2.41
C ASP A 155 26.58 -0.09 1.15
N GLN A 156 25.34 -0.56 1.22
CA GLN A 156 24.40 -0.58 0.11
C GLN A 156 23.41 0.58 0.18
N ASP A 157 23.09 1.09 1.36
CA ASP A 157 22.04 2.09 1.55
C ASP A 157 22.40 3.46 0.93
N PRO A 158 21.71 3.90 -0.15
CA PRO A 158 21.95 5.21 -0.74
C PRO A 158 21.54 6.38 0.17
N CYS A 159 20.69 6.15 1.18
CA CYS A 159 20.31 7.18 2.15
C CYS A 159 21.43 7.49 3.15
N LEU A 160 22.47 6.64 3.22
CA LEU A 160 23.65 6.84 4.04
C LEU A 160 24.85 7.39 3.25
N ASP A 161 24.64 7.76 1.98
CA ASP A 161 25.70 8.32 1.14
C ASP A 161 26.26 9.63 1.72
N PRO A 162 27.60 9.83 1.69
CA PRO A 162 28.21 11.08 2.11
C PRO A 162 27.73 12.27 1.25
N GLY A 163 27.45 13.40 1.89
CA GLY A 163 27.08 14.64 1.19
C GLY A 163 25.60 14.75 0.83
N VAL A 164 24.77 13.77 1.18
CA VAL A 164 23.32 13.97 1.28
C VAL A 164 23.06 15.03 2.35
N LEU A 165 22.29 16.07 2.01
CA LEU A 165 21.95 17.15 2.94
C LEU A 165 20.91 16.70 3.99
N ALA A 166 21.30 15.74 4.84
CA ALA A 166 20.43 15.06 5.80
C ALA A 166 19.66 16.01 6.74
N SER A 167 20.25 17.16 7.10
CA SER A 167 19.57 18.17 7.91
C SER A 167 18.40 18.82 7.17
N LYS A 168 18.52 19.05 5.85
CA LYS A 168 17.42 19.59 5.03
C LYS A 168 16.35 18.54 4.79
N TRP A 169 16.74 17.28 4.59
CA TRP A 169 15.80 16.18 4.40
C TRP A 169 14.79 16.03 5.52
N PHE A 170 15.21 16.19 6.77
CA PHE A 170 14.30 16.12 7.89
C PHE A 170 13.18 17.16 7.76
N ASP A 171 13.55 18.43 7.50
CA ASP A 171 12.59 19.52 7.36
C ASP A 171 11.70 19.35 6.12
N ASP A 172 12.29 18.98 4.98
CA ASP A 172 11.56 18.78 3.73
C ASP A 172 10.48 17.69 3.87
N ASN A 173 10.83 16.57 4.52
CA ASN A 173 9.94 15.43 4.64
C ASN A 173 8.81 15.65 5.66
N MET A 174 8.90 16.71 6.48
CA MET A 174 7.82 17.14 7.35
C MET A 174 6.76 17.98 6.61
N ILE A 175 7.07 18.47 5.41
CA ILE A 175 6.15 19.29 4.61
C ILE A 175 4.93 18.47 4.18
N ARG A 176 3.74 19.03 4.41
CA ARG A 176 2.49 18.43 3.94
C ARG A 176 2.27 18.75 2.47
N PRO A 177 1.94 17.76 1.63
CA PRO A 177 1.68 18.02 0.21
C PRO A 177 0.50 18.98 0.01
N ASN A 178 0.70 20.00 -0.84
CA ASN A 178 -0.40 20.85 -1.31
C ASN A 178 -1.06 20.21 -2.54
N TYR A 179 -2.25 19.64 -2.34
CA TYR A 179 -3.03 19.00 -3.40
C TYR A 179 -4.01 19.95 -4.11
N VAL A 180 -4.14 21.19 -3.65
CA VAL A 180 -5.09 22.15 -4.21
C VAL A 180 -4.38 22.90 -5.33
N PRO A 181 -4.83 22.79 -6.59
CA PRO A 181 -4.28 23.59 -7.67
C PRO A 181 -4.40 25.07 -7.32
N ALA A 182 -3.27 25.80 -7.29
CA ALA A 182 -3.29 27.21 -6.92
C ALA A 182 -3.86 28.10 -8.04
N THR A 183 -3.73 27.65 -9.29
CA THR A 183 -4.29 28.32 -10.47
C THR A 183 -4.59 27.30 -11.57
N THR A 184 -5.58 27.59 -12.40
CA THR A 184 -5.87 26.86 -13.65
C THR A 184 -5.16 27.48 -14.87
N GLU A 185 -4.45 28.58 -14.68
CA GLU A 185 -3.76 29.32 -15.74
C GLU A 185 -2.41 28.66 -16.09
N GLU A 186 -2.22 28.36 -17.38
CA GLU A 186 -0.95 27.89 -17.91
C GLU A 186 0.08 29.03 -17.86
N LYS A 187 1.05 28.95 -16.94
CA LYS A 187 2.23 29.84 -16.94
C LYS A 187 3.36 29.16 -17.71
N PRO A 188 4.21 29.93 -18.41
CA PRO A 188 5.37 29.37 -19.11
C PRO A 188 6.32 28.68 -18.12
N ILE A 189 6.99 27.63 -18.60
CA ILE A 189 8.07 26.99 -17.88
C ILE A 189 9.23 27.99 -17.75
N VAL A 190 9.66 28.22 -16.52
CA VAL A 190 10.85 28.99 -16.18
C VAL A 190 11.94 28.03 -15.72
N ALA A 191 13.16 28.22 -16.21
CA ALA A 191 14.33 27.50 -15.76
C ALA A 191 15.53 28.44 -15.55
N GLN A 192 16.44 28.06 -14.66
CA GLN A 192 17.70 28.79 -14.49
C GLN A 192 18.50 28.79 -15.80
N ARG A 193 18.52 27.65 -16.51
CA ARG A 193 19.16 27.52 -17.81
C ARG A 193 18.26 26.77 -18.78
N ILE A 194 18.12 27.34 -19.98
CA ILE A 194 17.45 26.72 -21.12
C ILE A 194 18.52 26.31 -22.13
N PHE A 195 18.48 25.05 -22.56
CA PHE A 195 19.28 24.57 -23.70
C PHE A 195 18.46 24.75 -24.98
N ASP A 196 18.86 25.69 -25.82
CA ASP A 196 18.17 26.09 -27.06
C ASP A 196 19.00 25.83 -28.33
N GLN A 197 20.25 25.40 -28.18
CA GLN A 197 21.11 25.02 -29.30
C GLN A 197 20.79 23.59 -29.76
N PRO A 198 20.80 23.29 -31.07
CA PRO A 198 20.45 21.97 -31.60
C PRO A 198 21.21 20.81 -30.94
N GLN A 199 22.48 21.05 -30.59
CA GLN A 199 23.31 20.12 -29.86
C GLN A 199 24.15 20.87 -28.82
N THR A 200 24.18 20.37 -27.59
CA THR A 200 25.05 20.85 -26.51
C THR A 200 25.74 19.67 -25.84
N SER A 201 27.02 19.81 -25.49
CA SER A 201 27.76 18.81 -24.73
C SER A 201 28.60 19.49 -23.66
N GLU A 202 28.41 19.10 -22.41
CA GLU A 202 29.10 19.67 -21.26
C GLU A 202 29.52 18.57 -20.28
N THR A 203 30.67 18.77 -19.65
CA THR A 203 31.23 17.81 -18.69
C THR A 203 31.68 18.53 -17.42
N GLY A 204 31.40 17.95 -16.25
CA GLY A 204 31.89 18.45 -14.96
C GLY A 204 31.26 19.78 -14.53
N LYS A 205 30.05 20.10 -15.01
CA LYS A 205 29.35 21.35 -14.72
C LYS A 205 28.39 21.21 -13.55
N SER A 206 28.27 22.28 -12.76
CA SER A 206 27.30 22.36 -11.67
C SER A 206 26.19 23.37 -11.99
N TYR A 207 24.96 23.00 -11.69
CA TYR A 207 23.77 23.83 -11.87
C TYR A 207 22.97 23.87 -10.58
N VAL A 208 22.53 25.06 -10.16
CA VAL A 208 21.83 25.22 -8.88
C VAL A 208 20.79 26.32 -8.94
N THR A 209 19.59 26.04 -8.44
CA THR A 209 18.62 27.08 -8.15
C THR A 209 17.86 26.82 -6.86
N SER A 210 17.65 27.89 -6.10
CA SER A 210 16.78 27.90 -4.92
C SER A 210 15.45 28.60 -5.19
N LEU A 211 15.20 29.02 -6.44
CA LEU A 211 13.94 29.68 -6.79
C LEU A 211 12.77 28.69 -6.71
N GLU A 212 11.68 29.17 -6.13
CA GLU A 212 10.36 28.54 -6.18
C GLU A 212 9.88 28.46 -7.63
N GLN A 213 9.05 27.48 -7.96
CA GLN A 213 8.39 27.39 -9.27
C GLN A 213 9.37 27.51 -10.46
N THR A 214 10.54 26.91 -10.37
CA THR A 214 11.58 27.10 -11.40
C THR A 214 12.30 25.79 -11.60
N SER A 215 12.53 25.36 -12.83
CA SER A 215 13.41 24.21 -13.06
C SER A 215 14.89 24.62 -13.05
N VAL A 216 15.83 23.74 -12.74
CA VAL A 216 17.26 24.10 -12.90
C VAL A 216 17.56 24.16 -14.40
N LEU A 217 17.29 23.06 -15.09
CA LEU A 217 17.57 22.88 -16.51
C LEU A 217 16.27 22.61 -17.27
N TYR A 218 16.10 23.26 -18.40
CA TYR A 218 15.03 22.98 -19.35
C TYR A 218 15.59 22.80 -20.76
N MET A 219 15.05 21.83 -21.50
CA MET A 219 15.41 21.57 -22.88
C MET A 219 14.19 21.09 -23.67
N THR A 220 14.07 21.50 -24.93
CA THR A 220 13.00 21.07 -25.84
C THR A 220 13.50 21.09 -27.28
N GLY A 221 13.24 20.03 -28.06
CA GLY A 221 13.68 19.92 -29.46
C GLY A 221 15.19 19.90 -29.70
N VAL A 222 16.00 19.50 -28.70
CA VAL A 222 17.47 19.56 -28.74
C VAL A 222 18.15 18.26 -28.28
N ILE A 223 19.43 18.10 -28.61
CA ILE A 223 20.28 17.02 -28.12
C ILE A 223 21.26 17.58 -27.07
N VAL A 224 21.28 16.99 -25.88
CA VAL A 224 22.11 17.46 -24.77
C VAL A 224 22.86 16.29 -24.14
N ASP A 225 24.17 16.41 -24.05
CA ASP A 225 25.04 15.53 -23.26
C ASP A 225 25.52 16.28 -22.01
N LEU A 226 25.08 15.84 -20.82
CA LEU A 226 25.54 16.33 -19.53
C LEU A 226 26.29 15.23 -18.79
N LEU A 227 27.60 15.26 -18.85
CA LEU A 227 28.45 14.22 -18.27
C LEU A 227 29.07 14.69 -16.96
N GLN A 228 29.11 13.83 -15.95
CA GLN A 228 29.64 14.18 -14.62
C GLN A 228 29.07 15.51 -14.07
N ALA A 229 27.79 15.78 -14.32
CA ALA A 229 27.15 17.01 -13.90
C ALA A 229 26.67 16.91 -12.43
N ASP A 230 26.60 18.05 -11.73
CA ASP A 230 25.97 18.15 -10.41
C ASP A 230 24.80 19.15 -10.49
N VAL A 231 23.58 18.66 -10.29
CA VAL A 231 22.36 19.47 -10.43
C VAL A 231 21.63 19.52 -9.10
N GLN A 232 21.48 20.72 -8.53
CA GLN A 232 20.86 20.90 -7.22
C GLN A 232 19.63 21.82 -7.29
N LYS A 233 18.53 21.40 -6.66
CA LYS A 233 17.28 22.17 -6.62
C LYS A 233 16.69 22.21 -5.22
N THR A 234 16.38 23.40 -4.70
CA THR A 234 15.75 23.51 -3.37
C THR A 234 14.44 24.27 -3.28
N GLY A 235 14.06 25.11 -4.23
CA GLY A 235 12.75 25.78 -4.14
C GLY A 235 11.56 24.81 -4.27
N ALA A 236 10.43 25.12 -3.63
CA ALA A 236 9.23 24.29 -3.61
C ALA A 236 8.34 24.48 -4.88
N PRO A 237 7.48 23.48 -5.19
CA PRO A 237 6.39 23.64 -6.15
C PRO A 237 5.18 24.35 -5.49
N GLU A 238 4.35 24.99 -6.30
CA GLU A 238 3.21 25.82 -5.88
C GLU A 238 2.10 24.88 -5.40
N ASP A 239 1.90 23.84 -6.19
CA ASP A 239 1.04 22.71 -5.88
C ASP A 239 1.58 21.45 -6.56
N LEU A 240 1.24 20.31 -5.96
CA LEU A 240 1.68 19.00 -6.42
C LEU A 240 1.07 18.63 -7.79
N PRO A 241 -0.24 18.84 -8.05
CA PRO A 241 -0.84 18.54 -9.35
C PRO A 241 -0.11 19.21 -10.54
N ARG A 242 0.29 20.47 -10.41
CA ARG A 242 1.04 21.20 -11.43
C ARG A 242 2.43 20.63 -11.65
N SER A 243 3.18 20.40 -10.57
CA SER A 243 4.53 19.81 -10.63
C SER A 243 4.51 18.44 -11.33
N LEU A 244 3.61 17.55 -10.89
CA LEU A 244 3.46 16.21 -11.49
C LEU A 244 2.90 16.24 -12.91
N GLY A 245 1.99 17.18 -13.21
CA GLY A 245 1.30 17.25 -14.50
C GLY A 245 2.11 17.90 -15.64
N THR A 246 3.08 18.76 -15.29
CA THR A 246 3.86 19.57 -16.26
C THR A 246 5.37 19.44 -16.13
N GLY A 247 5.87 18.84 -15.05
CA GLY A 247 7.30 18.76 -14.75
C GLY A 247 7.90 20.05 -14.20
N TYR A 248 7.05 21.04 -13.91
CA TYR A 248 7.46 22.30 -13.34
C TYR A 248 8.08 22.11 -11.95
N ASN A 249 9.10 22.90 -11.63
CA ASN A 249 9.89 22.75 -10.41
C ASN A 249 10.71 21.44 -10.32
N SER A 250 11.20 20.94 -11.46
CA SER A 250 12.15 19.82 -11.53
C SER A 250 13.60 20.28 -11.57
N ALA A 251 14.55 19.43 -11.17
CA ALA A 251 15.97 19.72 -11.41
C ALA A 251 16.23 19.74 -12.93
N ILE A 252 15.80 18.70 -13.64
CA ILE A 252 15.93 18.63 -15.10
C ILE A 252 14.56 18.37 -15.73
N LEU A 253 14.11 19.29 -16.58
CA LEU A 253 12.91 19.12 -17.40
C LEU A 253 13.30 18.89 -18.87
N VAL A 254 12.99 17.69 -19.37
CA VAL A 254 13.23 17.28 -20.76
C VAL A 254 11.90 17.27 -21.51
N GLY A 255 11.68 18.30 -22.32
CA GLY A 255 10.51 18.46 -23.16
C GLY A 255 10.57 17.68 -24.47
N GLU A 256 9.49 17.78 -25.23
CA GLU A 256 9.25 17.00 -26.46
C GLU A 256 10.43 17.01 -27.44
N ARG A 257 10.58 15.91 -28.19
CA ARG A 257 11.59 15.77 -29.26
C ARG A 257 13.04 16.04 -28.81
N SER A 258 13.36 15.84 -27.53
CA SER A 258 14.70 16.04 -27.01
C SER A 258 15.43 14.72 -26.75
N THR A 259 16.75 14.73 -26.83
CA THR A 259 17.58 13.62 -26.36
C THR A 259 18.52 14.10 -25.28
N LEU A 260 18.48 13.48 -24.10
CA LEU A 260 19.39 13.76 -23.00
C LEU A 260 20.24 12.52 -22.70
N ARG A 261 21.56 12.68 -22.67
CA ARG A 261 22.49 11.74 -22.03
C ARG A 261 23.02 12.36 -20.75
N PHE A 262 22.83 11.67 -19.62
CA PHE A 262 23.22 12.18 -18.32
C PHE A 262 24.11 11.20 -17.56
N SER A 263 25.17 11.71 -16.93
CA SER A 263 25.86 11.06 -15.83
C SER A 263 26.21 12.09 -14.76
N GLY A 264 26.22 11.66 -13.51
CA GLY A 264 26.51 12.54 -12.37
C GLY A 264 25.42 12.52 -11.32
N ARG A 265 25.28 13.64 -10.61
CA ARG A 265 24.46 13.78 -9.40
C ARG A 265 23.29 14.72 -9.62
N ILE A 266 22.12 14.35 -9.11
CA ILE A 266 20.96 15.22 -9.00
C ILE A 266 20.45 15.17 -7.56
N GLU A 267 20.38 16.31 -6.91
CA GLU A 267 19.82 16.44 -5.56
C GLU A 267 18.67 17.46 -5.57
N THR A 268 17.51 17.05 -5.05
CA THR A 268 16.33 17.90 -4.93
C THR A 268 15.82 17.94 -3.50
N HIS A 269 15.28 19.10 -3.12
CA HIS A 269 14.63 19.37 -1.85
C HIS A 269 13.25 20.00 -2.06
N ASN A 270 12.47 20.11 -0.99
CA ASN A 270 11.14 20.73 -0.96
C ASN A 270 10.16 20.22 -2.04
N GLY A 271 10.19 18.93 -2.38
CA GLY A 271 9.22 18.34 -3.31
C GLY A 271 9.57 18.52 -4.79
N ALA A 272 10.79 18.97 -5.12
CA ALA A 272 11.25 19.04 -6.50
C ALA A 272 11.58 17.64 -7.07
N ILE A 273 11.21 17.41 -8.32
CA ILE A 273 11.47 16.16 -9.06
C ILE A 273 12.93 16.16 -9.54
N ASN A 274 13.69 15.06 -9.44
CA ASN A 274 15.08 15.06 -9.96
C ASN A 274 15.07 15.26 -11.49
N LEU A 275 14.42 14.35 -12.21
CA LEU A 275 14.31 14.44 -13.67
C LEU A 275 12.89 14.13 -14.14
N TYR A 276 12.35 15.05 -14.94
CA TYR A 276 11.05 14.91 -15.58
C TYR A 276 11.21 14.90 -17.11
N ALA A 277 10.82 13.81 -17.75
CA ALA A 277 10.85 13.62 -19.18
C ALA A 277 9.43 13.53 -19.74
N THR A 278 9.14 14.31 -20.77
CA THR A 278 7.79 14.40 -21.34
C THR A 278 7.81 14.64 -22.85
N GLY A 279 6.74 14.20 -23.50
CA GLY A 279 6.49 14.42 -24.92
C GLY A 279 7.02 13.32 -25.84
N ALA A 280 6.37 13.19 -27.00
CA ALA A 280 6.74 12.22 -28.00
C ALA A 280 8.11 12.54 -28.61
N GLY A 281 8.88 11.49 -28.92
CA GLY A 281 10.24 11.63 -29.46
C GLY A 281 11.28 12.06 -28.41
N THR A 282 10.92 12.15 -27.14
CA THR A 282 11.85 12.43 -26.04
C THR A 282 12.50 11.15 -25.55
N THR A 283 13.83 11.13 -25.45
CA THR A 283 14.60 10.00 -24.92
C THR A 283 15.62 10.50 -23.90
N VAL A 284 15.65 9.86 -22.73
CA VAL A 284 16.61 10.15 -21.68
C VAL A 284 17.39 8.89 -21.36
N THR A 285 18.72 8.98 -21.46
CA THR A 285 19.64 7.91 -21.09
C THR A 285 20.51 8.35 -19.91
N LEU A 286 20.43 7.63 -18.79
CA LEU A 286 21.25 7.90 -17.61
C LEU A 286 22.21 6.74 -17.35
N GLU A 287 23.48 7.08 -17.12
CA GLU A 287 24.53 6.13 -16.75
C GLU A 287 25.03 6.43 -15.34
N ALA A 288 24.85 5.45 -14.45
CA ALA A 288 25.21 5.51 -13.03
C ALA A 288 24.80 6.82 -12.33
N PRO A 289 23.54 7.28 -12.45
CA PRO A 289 23.13 8.52 -11.80
C PRO A 289 23.07 8.34 -10.27
N GLN A 290 23.57 9.35 -9.56
CA GLN A 290 23.37 9.51 -8.11
C GLN A 290 22.21 10.47 -7.88
N LEU A 291 21.11 9.96 -7.35
CA LEU A 291 19.87 10.70 -7.17
C LEU A 291 19.56 10.81 -5.68
N TYR A 292 19.13 12.00 -5.27
CA TYR A 292 18.71 12.28 -3.90
C TYR A 292 17.51 13.21 -3.95
N SER A 293 16.42 12.85 -3.27
CA SER A 293 15.20 13.65 -3.31
C SER A 293 14.47 13.67 -1.98
N SER A 294 13.91 14.83 -1.61
CA SER A 294 13.13 15.02 -0.39
C SER A 294 11.98 15.99 -0.55
N GLY A 295 11.04 15.91 0.38
CA GLY A 295 9.78 16.63 0.36
C GLY A 295 8.71 15.97 -0.50
N PRO A 296 7.46 16.42 -0.37
CA PRO A 296 6.32 15.73 -0.96
C PRO A 296 6.32 15.78 -2.49
N GLY A 297 6.19 14.62 -3.14
CA GLY A 297 6.16 14.50 -4.60
C GLY A 297 7.51 14.58 -5.30
N ALA A 298 8.61 14.48 -4.55
CA ALA A 298 9.97 14.53 -5.06
C ALA A 298 10.36 13.22 -5.78
N ILE A 299 9.69 12.93 -6.91
CA ILE A 299 9.98 11.76 -7.75
C ILE A 299 11.44 11.81 -8.21
N GLY A 300 12.11 10.66 -8.23
CA GLY A 300 13.44 10.52 -8.82
C GLY A 300 13.39 10.75 -10.33
N LEU A 301 13.07 9.70 -11.09
CA LEU A 301 12.96 9.77 -12.54
C LEU A 301 11.50 9.59 -12.95
N PHE A 302 10.96 10.58 -13.66
CA PHE A 302 9.57 10.58 -14.12
C PHE A 302 9.48 10.69 -15.64
N ALA A 303 8.92 9.69 -16.32
CA ALA A 303 8.77 9.68 -17.78
C ALA A 303 7.31 9.51 -18.22
N ILE A 304 6.75 10.53 -18.88
CA ILE A 304 5.33 10.51 -19.29
C ILE A 304 5.11 11.01 -20.73
N ARG A 305 3.85 10.98 -21.18
CA ARG A 305 3.40 11.51 -22.49
C ARG A 305 4.26 11.03 -23.68
N GLY A 306 4.68 9.77 -23.66
CA GLY A 306 5.45 9.15 -24.74
C GLY A 306 6.98 9.32 -24.65
N ALA A 307 7.50 9.91 -23.58
CA ALA A 307 8.95 9.93 -23.32
C ALA A 307 9.48 8.54 -22.96
N ASN A 308 10.72 8.24 -23.36
CA ASN A 308 11.43 7.01 -23.02
C ASN A 308 12.55 7.29 -22.01
N LEU A 309 12.68 6.40 -21.02
CA LEU A 309 13.69 6.47 -19.97
C LEU A 309 14.51 5.19 -19.95
N ASP A 310 15.80 5.30 -20.24
CA ASP A 310 16.78 4.23 -20.11
C ASP A 310 17.78 4.58 -19.01
N VAL A 311 17.82 3.81 -17.93
CA VAL A 311 18.74 4.05 -16.81
C VAL A 311 19.54 2.79 -16.49
N THR A 312 20.84 2.95 -16.27
CA THR A 312 21.73 1.86 -15.88
C THR A 312 22.46 2.20 -14.59
N ASN A 313 22.48 1.26 -13.64
CA ASN A 313 23.16 1.35 -12.35
C ASN A 313 22.78 2.58 -11.52
N LEU A 314 21.48 2.90 -11.43
CA LEU A 314 21.02 4.02 -10.60
C LEU A 314 21.38 3.81 -9.12
N ARG A 315 21.67 4.90 -8.43
CA ARG A 315 21.74 4.92 -6.96
C ARG A 315 20.83 6.03 -6.48
N HIS A 316 19.74 5.70 -5.78
CA HIS A 316 18.75 6.69 -5.37
C HIS A 316 18.28 6.50 -3.94
N CYS A 317 18.33 7.57 -3.15
CA CYS A 317 17.52 7.68 -1.96
C CYS A 317 16.45 8.77 -2.09
N SER A 318 15.21 8.40 -1.76
CA SER A 318 14.06 9.30 -1.75
C SER A 318 13.44 9.35 -0.36
N GLY A 319 13.59 10.50 0.30
CA GLY A 319 13.02 10.76 1.61
C GLY A 319 11.56 11.20 1.56
N GLY A 320 11.06 11.63 0.40
CA GLY A 320 9.78 12.32 0.31
C GLY A 320 8.55 11.41 0.46
N TYR A 321 7.41 12.04 0.73
CA TYR A 321 6.09 11.41 0.64
C TYR A 321 5.66 11.30 -0.83
N ARG A 322 5.06 10.18 -1.26
CA ARG A 322 4.71 9.94 -2.68
C ARG A 322 5.83 10.28 -3.66
N SER A 323 7.02 9.84 -3.32
CA SER A 323 8.25 10.18 -4.01
C SER A 323 8.93 8.90 -4.47
N PRO A 324 8.35 8.19 -5.45
CA PRO A 324 8.96 6.99 -6.00
C PRO A 324 10.31 7.24 -6.64
N THR A 325 11.13 6.19 -6.71
CA THR A 325 12.41 6.24 -7.41
C THR A 325 12.22 6.32 -8.92
N LEU A 326 11.38 5.44 -9.47
CA LEU A 326 11.01 5.42 -10.87
C LEU A 326 9.49 5.59 -10.99
N ALA A 327 9.04 6.50 -11.86
CA ALA A 327 7.63 6.62 -12.20
C ALA A 327 7.45 6.87 -13.70
N GLY A 328 6.36 6.37 -14.29
CA GLY A 328 6.07 6.68 -15.69
C GLY A 328 5.64 5.52 -16.59
N LEU A 329 5.68 5.81 -17.90
CA LEU A 329 5.09 5.00 -18.96
C LEU A 329 6.07 4.07 -19.70
N ASN A 330 7.30 4.50 -19.99
CA ASN A 330 8.26 3.73 -20.78
C ASN A 330 9.62 3.73 -20.10
N ILE A 331 9.79 2.82 -19.15
CA ILE A 331 10.98 2.74 -18.29
C ILE A 331 11.75 1.46 -18.62
N ASN A 332 13.04 1.58 -18.87
CA ASN A 332 13.98 0.47 -18.89
C ASN A 332 15.11 0.74 -17.88
N SER A 333 15.12 -0.01 -16.78
CA SER A 333 16.14 0.07 -15.73
C SER A 333 16.99 -1.20 -15.69
N ARG A 334 18.31 -1.05 -15.56
CA ARG A 334 19.28 -2.15 -15.48
C ARG A 334 20.27 -1.92 -14.35
N GLY A 335 20.23 -2.77 -13.34
CA GLY A 335 21.06 -2.63 -12.14
C GLY A 335 20.66 -1.43 -11.28
N GLY A 336 21.26 -1.35 -10.11
CA GLY A 336 21.15 -0.21 -9.22
C GLY A 336 20.57 -0.53 -7.86
N VAL A 337 20.63 0.48 -6.99
CA VAL A 337 20.17 0.42 -5.61
C VAL A 337 19.24 1.59 -5.33
N ALA A 338 18.08 1.32 -4.74
CA ALA A 338 17.07 2.32 -4.43
C ALA A 338 16.53 2.16 -3.01
N HIS A 339 16.32 3.27 -2.31
CA HIS A 339 15.72 3.29 -0.98
C HIS A 339 14.72 4.45 -0.87
N THR A 340 13.47 4.13 -0.54
CA THR A 340 12.41 5.10 -0.27
C THR A 340 11.95 4.98 1.19
N THR A 341 11.88 6.10 1.92
CA THR A 341 11.70 6.04 3.38
C THR A 341 10.29 6.35 3.87
N ASN A 342 9.52 7.14 3.11
CA ASN A 342 8.25 7.69 3.56
C ASN A 342 7.02 7.10 2.83
N PRO A 343 5.82 7.30 3.38
CA PRO A 343 4.63 6.67 2.84
C PRO A 343 4.28 7.06 1.41
N GLY A 344 3.62 6.14 0.70
CA GLY A 344 3.23 6.31 -0.69
C GLY A 344 4.38 6.36 -1.70
N SER A 345 5.62 6.09 -1.27
CA SER A 345 6.83 6.13 -2.10
C SER A 345 7.30 4.71 -2.46
N PRO A 346 6.78 4.07 -3.51
CA PRO A 346 7.31 2.77 -3.95
C PRO A 346 8.66 2.94 -4.67
N LEU A 347 9.39 1.85 -4.84
CA LEU A 347 10.58 1.85 -5.70
C LEU A 347 10.19 2.16 -7.16
N ILE A 348 9.07 1.58 -7.60
CA ILE A 348 8.54 1.75 -8.96
C ILE A 348 7.05 2.06 -8.89
N TYR A 349 6.65 3.17 -9.52
CA TYR A 349 5.27 3.54 -9.78
C TYR A 349 4.99 3.44 -11.28
N SER A 350 4.46 2.31 -11.73
CA SER A 350 4.24 2.05 -13.15
C SER A 350 2.91 2.63 -13.61
N LEU A 351 2.98 3.53 -14.60
CA LEU A 351 1.83 4.07 -15.34
C LEU A 351 1.72 3.45 -16.75
N GLY A 352 2.67 2.58 -17.13
CA GLY A 352 2.83 2.00 -18.46
C GLY A 352 3.75 0.79 -18.47
N ARG A 353 4.47 0.60 -19.57
CA ARG A 353 5.51 -0.42 -19.73
C ARG A 353 6.75 -0.10 -18.89
N THR A 354 7.03 -0.96 -17.92
CA THR A 354 8.27 -0.90 -17.13
C THR A 354 9.05 -2.21 -17.23
N MET A 355 10.30 -2.13 -17.67
CA MET A 355 11.29 -3.20 -17.61
C MET A 355 12.33 -2.85 -16.56
N SER A 356 12.53 -3.70 -15.55
CA SER A 356 13.58 -3.50 -14.56
C SER A 356 14.33 -4.80 -14.32
N SER A 357 15.66 -4.73 -14.28
CA SER A 357 16.49 -5.90 -14.03
C SER A 357 17.56 -5.60 -13.00
N ASN A 358 17.87 -6.58 -12.15
CA ASN A 358 18.92 -6.52 -11.13
C ASN A 358 18.78 -5.31 -10.18
N LEU A 359 17.54 -4.89 -9.87
CA LEU A 359 17.30 -3.83 -8.89
C LEU A 359 17.39 -4.42 -7.49
N THR A 360 18.19 -3.79 -6.62
CA THR A 360 18.13 -4.01 -5.17
C THR A 360 17.44 -2.82 -4.53
N GLY A 361 16.43 -3.02 -3.69
CA GLY A 361 15.84 -1.86 -3.02
C GLY A 361 14.87 -2.12 -1.88
N TRP A 362 14.60 -1.03 -1.17
CA TRP A 362 13.78 -1.02 0.04
C TRP A 362 12.78 0.13 0.01
N ALA A 363 11.50 -0.19 0.16
CA ALA A 363 10.45 0.79 0.40
C ALA A 363 9.98 0.64 1.85
N ASP A 364 10.39 1.54 2.74
CA ASP A 364 10.20 1.35 4.19
C ASP A 364 8.75 1.49 4.64
N ALA A 365 7.99 2.36 3.99
CA ALA A 365 6.61 2.71 4.37
C ALA A 365 5.64 2.66 3.19
N SER A 366 5.91 1.82 2.19
CA SER A 366 5.09 1.72 0.97
C SER A 366 5.14 0.31 0.38
N PRO A 367 4.22 -0.06 -0.54
CA PRO A 367 4.47 -1.14 -1.46
C PRO A 367 5.81 -0.99 -2.16
N ALA A 368 6.47 -2.10 -2.50
CA ALA A 368 7.72 -2.01 -3.27
C ALA A 368 7.44 -1.51 -4.69
N ILE A 369 6.33 -1.97 -5.29
CA ILE A 369 5.91 -1.60 -6.63
C ILE A 369 4.42 -1.34 -6.64
N ILE A 370 4.04 -0.24 -7.30
CA ILE A 370 2.65 0.13 -7.58
C ILE A 370 2.43 0.05 -9.08
N MET A 371 1.35 -0.60 -9.49
CA MET A 371 0.83 -0.57 -10.85
C MET A 371 -0.49 0.20 -10.84
N GLU A 372 -0.49 1.37 -11.50
CA GLU A 372 -1.69 2.17 -11.68
C GLU A 372 -2.31 1.88 -13.06
N GLY A 373 -3.42 1.14 -13.06
CA GLY A 373 -4.10 0.66 -14.27
C GLY A 373 -3.52 -0.63 -14.86
N PRO A 374 -4.10 -1.14 -15.96
CA PRO A 374 -3.71 -2.40 -16.59
C PRO A 374 -2.38 -2.28 -17.36
N GLN A 375 -1.29 -2.09 -16.62
CA GLN A 375 0.06 -1.86 -17.13
C GLN A 375 0.86 -3.14 -17.32
N TYR A 376 2.01 -3.04 -17.98
CA TYR A 376 2.97 -4.13 -18.12
C TYR A 376 4.24 -3.86 -17.31
N VAL A 377 4.55 -4.73 -16.35
CA VAL A 377 5.79 -4.69 -15.57
C VAL A 377 6.54 -6.00 -15.75
N HIS A 378 7.81 -5.91 -16.14
CA HIS A 378 8.72 -7.04 -16.19
C HIS A 378 9.90 -6.83 -15.25
N LEU A 379 10.14 -7.79 -14.37
CA LEU A 379 11.25 -7.82 -13.42
C LEU A 379 12.14 -9.03 -13.68
N ASN A 380 13.46 -8.82 -13.65
CA ASN A 380 14.42 -9.92 -13.79
C ASN A 380 15.57 -9.79 -12.79
N GLY A 381 15.72 -10.76 -11.88
CA GLY A 381 16.83 -10.82 -10.93
C GLY A 381 16.81 -9.75 -9.84
N SER A 382 15.64 -9.17 -9.53
CA SER A 382 15.52 -8.09 -8.54
C SER A 382 15.36 -8.63 -7.11
N THR A 383 15.98 -7.96 -6.14
CA THR A 383 15.82 -8.21 -4.70
C THR A 383 15.19 -7.00 -4.04
N ILE A 384 13.92 -7.09 -3.66
CA ILE A 384 13.14 -5.95 -3.20
C ILE A 384 12.45 -6.22 -1.86
N THR A 385 12.40 -5.20 -1.01
CA THR A 385 11.68 -5.22 0.26
C THR A 385 10.60 -4.16 0.28
N SER A 386 9.38 -4.53 0.69
CA SER A 386 8.29 -3.59 0.94
C SER A 386 8.00 -3.41 2.42
N GLY A 387 7.40 -2.27 2.75
CA GLY A 387 7.15 -1.80 4.10
C GLY A 387 5.73 -2.03 4.54
N THR A 388 4.82 -1.20 4.05
CA THR A 388 3.40 -1.18 4.42
C THR A 388 2.52 -1.60 3.22
N ILE A 389 1.25 -1.89 3.50
CA ILE A 389 0.19 -2.22 2.53
C ILE A 389 0.37 -3.56 1.82
N SER A 390 1.47 -3.79 1.09
CA SER A 390 1.69 -5.02 0.30
C SER A 390 3.12 -5.10 -0.26
N GLY A 391 3.48 -6.22 -0.91
CA GLY A 391 4.63 -6.27 -1.81
C GLY A 391 4.39 -5.46 -3.09
N PHE A 392 3.30 -5.80 -3.78
CA PHE A 392 2.81 -5.17 -5.00
C PHE A 392 1.36 -4.73 -4.80
N LEU A 393 1.08 -3.47 -5.14
CA LEU A 393 -0.28 -2.93 -5.14
C LEU A 393 -0.74 -2.65 -6.57
N PHE A 394 -1.89 -3.21 -6.92
CA PHE A 394 -2.53 -3.05 -8.22
C PHE A 394 -3.84 -2.28 -8.01
N PHE A 395 -3.86 -1.03 -8.41
CA PHE A 395 -5.07 -0.20 -8.35
C PHE A 395 -5.13 0.72 -9.57
N ASP A 396 -6.23 1.44 -9.74
CA ASP A 396 -6.45 2.40 -10.81
C ASP A 396 -7.39 3.49 -10.26
N TRP A 397 -7.00 4.76 -10.42
CA TRP A 397 -7.85 5.91 -10.09
C TRP A 397 -8.98 6.07 -11.10
N SER A 398 -8.69 5.78 -12.36
CA SER A 398 -9.64 5.78 -13.45
C SER A 398 -10.30 4.42 -13.53
N ILE A 399 -11.27 4.17 -12.64
CA ILE A 399 -12.12 2.97 -12.74
C ILE A 399 -12.94 3.11 -14.03
N THR A 400 -12.40 2.64 -15.15
CA THR A 400 -13.08 2.64 -16.43
C THR A 400 -13.83 1.32 -16.59
N ALA A 401 -14.93 1.34 -17.35
CA ALA A 401 -15.76 0.15 -17.61
C ALA A 401 -15.09 -0.88 -18.54
N GLN A 402 -13.84 -0.66 -18.95
CA GLN A 402 -13.06 -1.57 -19.81
C GLN A 402 -12.09 -2.37 -18.95
N HIS A 403 -12.32 -3.69 -18.91
CA HIS A 403 -11.61 -4.65 -18.07
C HIS A 403 -10.40 -5.27 -18.79
N ASP A 404 -9.42 -4.44 -19.16
CA ASP A 404 -8.12 -5.00 -19.55
C ASP A 404 -7.37 -5.44 -18.28
N ALA A 405 -6.61 -6.53 -18.40
CA ALA A 405 -5.77 -7.01 -17.32
C ALA A 405 -4.35 -6.43 -17.47
N GLY A 406 -3.77 -5.95 -16.36
CA GLY A 406 -2.34 -5.66 -16.33
C GLY A 406 -1.52 -6.94 -16.23
N THR A 407 -0.25 -6.91 -16.62
CA THR A 407 0.65 -8.05 -16.56
C THR A 407 1.87 -7.73 -15.70
N LEU A 408 2.14 -8.58 -14.72
CA LEU A 408 3.39 -8.64 -13.99
C LEU A 408 4.12 -9.94 -14.35
N GLU A 409 5.27 -9.82 -14.99
CA GLU A 409 6.21 -10.93 -15.19
C GLU A 409 7.43 -10.74 -14.30
N ALA A 410 7.71 -11.69 -13.42
CA ALA A 410 8.86 -11.61 -12.53
C ALA A 410 9.69 -12.89 -12.57
N MET A 411 10.90 -12.77 -13.12
CA MET A 411 11.89 -13.84 -13.18
C MET A 411 12.95 -13.65 -12.08
N SER A 412 13.21 -14.72 -11.32
CA SER A 412 14.21 -14.74 -10.25
C SER A 412 14.03 -13.60 -9.23
N LEU A 413 12.78 -13.24 -8.95
CA LEU A 413 12.42 -12.23 -7.96
C LEU A 413 12.70 -12.76 -6.55
N ASN A 414 13.36 -11.96 -5.73
CA ASN A 414 13.45 -12.16 -4.28
C ASN A 414 12.71 -11.03 -3.57
N LEU A 415 11.48 -11.32 -3.12
CA LEU A 415 10.58 -10.36 -2.49
C LEU A 415 10.50 -10.61 -0.98
N THR A 416 10.74 -9.57 -0.20
CA THR A 416 10.42 -9.54 1.23
C THR A 416 9.29 -8.54 1.48
N VAL A 417 8.20 -8.99 2.08
CA VAL A 417 7.04 -8.17 2.41
C VAL A 417 7.00 -8.02 3.92
N ARG A 418 7.09 -6.80 4.46
CA ARG A 418 7.03 -6.59 5.92
C ARG A 418 5.59 -6.60 6.42
N GLU A 419 4.67 -5.99 5.68
CA GLU A 419 3.26 -5.89 6.03
C GLU A 419 2.35 -6.16 4.82
N GLY A 420 1.20 -6.81 5.08
CA GLY A 420 0.17 -7.03 4.08
C GLY A 420 0.42 -8.21 3.14
N PRO A 421 -0.44 -8.42 2.12
CA PRO A 421 -0.29 -9.47 1.13
C PRO A 421 0.93 -9.23 0.22
N ALA A 422 1.44 -10.29 -0.41
CA ALA A 422 2.52 -10.11 -1.38
C ALA A 422 2.01 -9.43 -2.65
N PHE A 423 0.80 -9.78 -3.09
CA PHE A 423 0.10 -9.15 -4.20
C PHE A 423 -1.29 -8.70 -3.76
N TYR A 424 -1.58 -7.41 -3.89
CA TYR A 424 -2.89 -6.83 -3.59
C TYR A 424 -3.56 -6.32 -4.86
N LEU A 425 -4.53 -7.08 -5.37
CA LEU A 425 -5.39 -6.72 -6.49
C LEU A 425 -6.62 -5.95 -5.98
N ALA A 426 -6.53 -4.62 -6.00
CA ALA A 426 -7.50 -3.74 -5.36
C ALA A 426 -8.63 -3.33 -6.32
N THR A 427 -8.30 -2.82 -7.52
CA THR A 427 -9.32 -2.23 -8.42
C THR A 427 -9.23 -2.62 -9.89
N PHE A 428 -8.35 -3.54 -10.28
CA PHE A 428 -8.33 -4.07 -11.64
C PHE A 428 -7.76 -5.50 -11.67
N SER A 429 -7.99 -6.20 -12.78
CA SER A 429 -7.53 -7.58 -12.95
C SER A 429 -6.06 -7.63 -13.34
N ALA A 430 -5.32 -8.61 -12.85
CA ALA A 430 -3.91 -8.78 -13.22
C ALA A 430 -3.56 -10.22 -13.56
N GLU A 431 -2.68 -10.39 -14.53
CA GLU A 431 -1.93 -11.60 -14.79
C GLU A 431 -0.57 -11.50 -14.11
N ILE A 432 -0.34 -12.33 -13.09
CA ILE A 432 0.92 -12.39 -12.35
C ILE A 432 1.63 -13.69 -12.72
N ILE A 433 2.82 -13.58 -13.30
CA ILE A 433 3.66 -14.71 -13.71
C ILE A 433 4.96 -14.66 -12.93
N LEU A 434 5.19 -15.68 -12.09
CA LEU A 434 6.38 -15.81 -11.27
C LEU A 434 7.22 -16.99 -11.74
N MET A 435 8.46 -16.71 -12.14
CA MET A 435 9.42 -17.70 -12.63
C MET A 435 10.62 -17.78 -11.69
N ASN A 436 10.84 -18.92 -11.03
CA ASN A 436 11.91 -19.10 -10.04
C ASN A 436 11.91 -18.03 -8.92
N ALA A 437 10.73 -17.62 -8.46
CA ALA A 437 10.60 -16.56 -7.45
C ALA A 437 10.80 -17.09 -6.02
N ARG A 438 11.21 -16.20 -5.11
CA ARG A 438 11.25 -16.42 -3.67
C ARG A 438 10.51 -15.28 -2.99
N ILE A 439 9.56 -15.63 -2.13
CA ILE A 439 8.74 -14.66 -1.40
C ILE A 439 8.80 -14.98 0.07
N TYR A 440 9.20 -14.00 0.87
CA TYR A 440 9.03 -14.02 2.32
C TYR A 440 7.93 -13.03 2.71
N ASN A 441 6.80 -13.56 3.18
CA ASN A 441 5.69 -12.75 3.65
C ASN A 441 5.14 -13.28 5.00
N PRO A 442 5.46 -12.63 6.13
CA PRO A 442 5.03 -13.06 7.45
C PRO A 442 3.53 -12.89 7.68
N SER A 443 2.81 -12.09 6.88
CA SER A 443 1.34 -11.99 7.00
C SER A 443 0.63 -13.31 6.65
N GLY A 444 1.31 -14.19 5.91
CA GLY A 444 0.76 -15.44 5.44
C GLY A 444 -0.28 -15.27 4.32
N ILE A 445 -0.42 -14.09 3.70
CA ILE A 445 -1.30 -13.87 2.55
C ILE A 445 -0.44 -13.69 1.30
N LEU A 446 -0.50 -14.65 0.37
CA LEU A 446 0.22 -14.54 -0.89
C LEU A 446 -0.46 -13.52 -1.81
N LEU A 447 -1.77 -13.68 -2.01
CA LEU A 447 -2.55 -12.82 -2.89
C LEU A 447 -3.89 -12.49 -2.27
N LEU A 448 -4.23 -11.20 -2.27
CA LEU A 448 -5.55 -10.70 -1.91
C LEU A 448 -6.16 -10.00 -3.12
N ALA A 449 -7.31 -10.49 -3.58
CA ALA A 449 -8.11 -9.82 -4.59
C ALA A 449 -9.43 -9.33 -3.97
N ASP A 450 -9.67 -8.03 -4.06
CA ASP A 450 -10.93 -7.43 -3.62
C ASP A 450 -11.32 -6.23 -4.49
N THR A 451 -12.17 -5.35 -3.93
CA THR A 451 -12.78 -4.20 -4.60
C THR A 451 -12.51 -2.90 -3.84
N ASN A 452 -11.37 -2.81 -3.15
CA ASN A 452 -10.93 -1.61 -2.44
C ASN A 452 -10.02 -0.74 -3.31
N THR A 453 -9.77 0.51 -2.93
CA THR A 453 -8.81 1.41 -3.62
C THR A 453 -7.75 1.91 -2.67
N ALA A 454 -6.63 2.42 -3.17
CA ALA A 454 -5.72 3.20 -2.34
C ALA A 454 -6.38 4.52 -1.91
N SER A 455 -6.05 5.01 -0.71
CA SER A 455 -6.29 6.41 -0.34
C SER A 455 -5.52 7.30 -1.29
N ARG A 456 -5.96 8.56 -1.51
CA ARG A 456 -5.25 9.51 -2.38
C ARG A 456 -3.75 9.48 -2.06
N ASP A 457 -3.51 9.52 -0.75
CA ASP A 457 -2.28 9.51 0.01
C ASP A 457 -1.41 8.25 -0.13
N LEU A 458 -1.93 7.16 -0.68
CA LEU A 458 -1.21 5.89 -0.89
C LEU A 458 -0.64 5.29 0.41
N GLU A 459 -1.25 5.63 1.54
CA GLU A 459 -0.87 5.17 2.88
C GLU A 459 -1.73 4.02 3.38
N ARG A 460 -2.91 3.86 2.79
CA ARG A 460 -3.87 2.84 3.19
C ARG A 460 -4.73 2.44 2.03
N VAL A 461 -5.39 1.31 2.20
CA VAL A 461 -6.43 0.83 1.30
C VAL A 461 -7.78 1.13 1.95
N GLU A 462 -8.68 1.72 1.17
CA GLU A 462 -10.00 2.19 1.57
C GLU A 462 -11.07 1.44 0.80
N PRO A 463 -12.25 1.19 1.39
CA PRO A 463 -13.40 0.71 0.64
C PRO A 463 -13.68 1.66 -0.52
N GLN A 464 -13.88 1.11 -1.72
CA GLN A 464 -14.30 1.96 -2.82
C GLN A 464 -15.67 2.58 -2.54
N LEU A 465 -15.79 3.88 -2.84
CA LEU A 465 -17.04 4.63 -2.77
C LEU A 465 -17.91 4.44 -4.02
N TRP A 466 -17.42 3.70 -5.02
CA TRP A 466 -18.13 3.39 -6.25
C TRP A 466 -18.98 2.11 -6.09
N SER A 467 -20.21 2.14 -6.61
CA SER A 467 -21.23 1.09 -6.44
C SER A 467 -21.31 0.07 -7.59
N GLY A 468 -20.28 0.01 -8.44
CA GLY A 468 -20.24 -0.89 -9.60
C GLY A 468 -19.90 -2.36 -9.28
N SER A 469 -19.99 -3.21 -10.30
CA SER A 469 -19.72 -4.67 -10.23
C SER A 469 -18.25 -5.01 -9.94
N PRO A 470 -17.92 -6.23 -9.45
CA PRO A 470 -16.56 -6.61 -9.05
C PRO A 470 -15.52 -6.38 -10.14
N ILE A 471 -14.46 -5.64 -9.80
CA ILE A 471 -13.56 -5.03 -10.79
C ILE A 471 -12.36 -5.93 -11.09
N SER A 472 -11.78 -6.58 -10.06
CA SER A 472 -10.65 -7.52 -10.19
C SER A 472 -11.13 -8.94 -10.55
N SER A 473 -11.90 -9.06 -11.65
CA SER A 473 -12.44 -10.33 -12.15
C SER A 473 -11.63 -10.83 -13.35
N ASN A 474 -11.19 -12.09 -13.32
CA ASN A 474 -10.30 -12.77 -14.27
C ASN A 474 -8.81 -12.53 -14.04
N SER A 475 -8.41 -12.37 -12.79
CA SER A 475 -6.99 -12.31 -12.45
C SER A 475 -6.36 -13.71 -12.48
N SER A 476 -5.06 -13.80 -12.70
CA SER A 476 -4.32 -15.05 -12.65
C SER A 476 -3.01 -14.92 -11.85
N LEU A 477 -2.63 -16.02 -11.22
CA LEU A 477 -1.31 -16.22 -10.61
C LEU A 477 -0.73 -17.50 -11.18
N THR A 478 0.31 -17.38 -11.99
CA THR A 478 1.04 -18.49 -12.58
C THR A 478 2.39 -18.63 -11.88
N LEU A 479 2.60 -19.78 -11.25
CA LEU A 479 3.90 -20.18 -10.70
C LEU A 479 4.57 -21.14 -11.67
N MET A 480 5.80 -20.82 -12.07
CA MET A 480 6.61 -21.64 -12.96
C MET A 480 8.02 -21.85 -12.37
N GLY A 481 8.46 -23.10 -12.19
CA GLY A 481 9.75 -23.40 -11.56
C GLY A 481 9.92 -22.80 -10.16
N SER A 482 8.83 -22.43 -9.48
CA SER A 482 8.88 -21.71 -8.21
C SER A 482 8.56 -22.66 -7.07
N GLU A 483 9.59 -23.06 -6.34
CA GLU A 483 9.49 -23.95 -5.18
C GLU A 483 9.36 -23.16 -3.88
N GLY A 484 8.51 -23.64 -2.97
CA GLY A 484 8.41 -23.09 -1.61
C GLY A 484 7.68 -21.74 -1.52
N ILE A 485 6.89 -21.37 -2.53
CA ILE A 485 6.00 -20.21 -2.44
C ILE A 485 4.93 -20.51 -1.40
N SER A 486 4.79 -19.64 -0.40
CA SER A 486 3.83 -19.82 0.70
C SER A 486 2.88 -18.65 0.87
N GLY A 487 1.71 -18.95 1.42
CA GLY A 487 0.68 -17.97 1.77
C GLY A 487 -0.70 -18.31 1.20
N ASP A 488 -1.73 -17.86 1.90
CA ASP A 488 -3.12 -18.01 1.52
C ASP A 488 -3.46 -17.11 0.33
N ILE A 489 -4.35 -17.58 -0.53
CA ILE A 489 -4.92 -16.78 -1.62
C ILE A 489 -6.38 -16.51 -1.27
N VAL A 490 -6.74 -15.23 -1.21
CA VAL A 490 -8.02 -14.75 -0.71
C VAL A 490 -8.71 -13.93 -1.77
N THR A 491 -9.98 -14.24 -2.05
CA THR A 491 -10.83 -13.38 -2.89
C THR A 491 -12.00 -12.83 -2.09
N ARG A 492 -12.39 -11.59 -2.35
CA ARG A 492 -13.54 -10.89 -1.74
C ARG A 492 -14.34 -10.16 -2.81
N GLY A 493 -15.52 -9.64 -2.46
CA GLY A 493 -16.29 -8.77 -3.36
C GLY A 493 -16.83 -9.44 -4.62
N GLY A 494 -16.70 -10.77 -4.77
CA GLY A 494 -17.02 -11.48 -6.01
C GLY A 494 -15.88 -11.49 -7.04
N CYS A 495 -14.65 -11.16 -6.64
CA CYS A 495 -13.46 -11.27 -7.49
C CYS A 495 -13.12 -12.74 -7.83
N THR A 496 -12.49 -12.94 -8.99
CA THR A 496 -12.04 -14.26 -9.46
C THR A 496 -10.53 -14.30 -9.69
N VAL A 497 -9.91 -15.39 -9.23
CA VAL A 497 -8.48 -15.67 -9.41
C VAL A 497 -8.29 -17.09 -9.93
N THR A 498 -7.49 -17.26 -10.98
CA THR A 498 -7.00 -18.57 -11.43
C THR A 498 -5.55 -18.76 -11.04
N VAL A 499 -5.24 -19.85 -10.34
CA VAL A 499 -3.90 -20.22 -9.90
C VAL A 499 -3.40 -21.35 -10.77
N ASN A 500 -2.29 -21.14 -11.48
CA ASN A 500 -1.65 -22.16 -12.32
C ASN A 500 -0.33 -22.58 -11.68
N LEU A 501 -0.18 -23.87 -11.37
CA LEU A 501 1.07 -24.45 -10.89
C LEU A 501 1.70 -25.25 -12.03
N LEU A 502 2.81 -24.74 -12.56
CA LEU A 502 3.50 -25.27 -13.73
C LEU A 502 4.98 -25.57 -13.45
N ALA A 503 5.54 -26.52 -14.19
CA ALA A 503 6.98 -26.78 -14.27
C ALA A 503 7.66 -26.93 -12.90
N ASN A 504 7.34 -27.99 -12.15
CA ASN A 504 7.86 -28.30 -10.83
C ASN A 504 7.61 -27.21 -9.77
N SER A 505 6.50 -26.46 -9.88
CA SER A 505 6.16 -25.46 -8.88
C SER A 505 5.53 -26.08 -7.64
N THR A 506 5.77 -25.46 -6.49
CA THR A 506 5.11 -25.82 -5.23
C THR A 506 4.53 -24.60 -4.56
N TRP A 507 3.23 -24.64 -4.29
CA TRP A 507 2.53 -23.65 -3.48
C TRP A 507 2.06 -24.26 -2.16
N GLN A 508 2.38 -23.62 -1.03
CA GLN A 508 1.88 -23.97 0.29
C GLN A 508 0.94 -22.90 0.84
N GLY A 509 -0.34 -23.23 0.99
CA GLY A 509 -1.33 -22.26 1.46
C GLY A 509 -2.75 -22.81 1.41
N SER A 510 -3.72 -21.96 1.73
CA SER A 510 -5.13 -22.23 1.54
C SER A 510 -5.76 -21.36 0.46
N ALA A 511 -6.78 -21.90 -0.19
CA ALA A 511 -7.63 -21.16 -1.11
C ALA A 511 -8.89 -20.71 -0.36
N ASN A 512 -9.07 -19.41 -0.18
CA ASN A 512 -10.20 -18.83 0.55
C ASN A 512 -11.02 -17.95 -0.39
N ALA A 513 -11.86 -18.59 -1.20
CA ALA A 513 -12.75 -17.86 -2.10
C ALA A 513 -13.97 -17.29 -1.37
N SER A 514 -14.34 -16.05 -1.72
CA SER A 514 -15.64 -15.46 -1.37
C SER A 514 -16.56 -15.45 -2.58
N LEU A 515 -17.84 -15.75 -2.35
CA LEU A 515 -18.88 -15.74 -3.36
C LEU A 515 -19.93 -14.70 -3.02
N ILE A 516 -20.36 -13.93 -4.02
CA ILE A 516 -21.48 -12.99 -3.90
C ILE A 516 -22.46 -13.29 -5.02
N ASN A 517 -23.67 -13.73 -4.68
CA ASN A 517 -24.72 -14.11 -5.64
C ASN A 517 -24.20 -15.10 -6.71
N ASN A 518 -23.47 -16.14 -6.28
CA ASN A 518 -22.82 -17.15 -7.13
C ASN A 518 -21.75 -16.59 -8.11
N ARG A 519 -21.23 -15.38 -7.86
CA ARG A 519 -20.10 -14.79 -8.59
C ARG A 519 -18.86 -14.73 -7.70
N GLY A 520 -17.69 -14.72 -8.33
CA GLY A 520 -16.40 -14.81 -7.65
C GLY A 520 -15.89 -16.24 -7.53
N GLY A 521 -14.66 -16.40 -7.07
CA GLY A 521 -14.09 -17.72 -6.85
C GLY A 521 -12.59 -17.80 -7.03
N LEU A 522 -12.05 -18.94 -6.64
CA LEU A 522 -10.65 -19.28 -6.86
C LEU A 522 -10.60 -20.62 -7.57
N THR A 523 -9.97 -20.64 -8.75
CA THR A 523 -9.74 -21.87 -9.51
C THR A 523 -8.27 -22.27 -9.38
N VAL A 524 -7.99 -23.53 -9.06
CA VAL A 524 -6.62 -24.06 -8.99
C VAL A 524 -6.41 -25.07 -10.12
N GLN A 525 -5.34 -24.89 -10.88
CA GLN A 525 -4.92 -25.78 -11.96
C GLN A 525 -3.49 -26.25 -11.68
N ILE A 526 -3.29 -27.56 -11.67
CA ILE A 526 -2.01 -28.19 -11.33
C ILE A 526 -1.58 -29.10 -12.48
N ASP A 527 -0.38 -28.86 -13.01
CA ASP A 527 0.20 -29.74 -14.02
C ASP A 527 0.69 -31.09 -13.45
N ASP A 528 1.27 -31.92 -14.29
CA ASP A 528 1.76 -33.26 -13.92
C ASP A 528 3.07 -33.22 -13.10
N THR A 529 3.70 -32.06 -12.92
CA THR A 529 4.98 -31.92 -12.21
C THR A 529 4.89 -31.12 -10.92
N SER A 530 3.81 -30.37 -10.72
CA SER A 530 3.66 -29.38 -9.65
C SER A 530 2.77 -29.89 -8.53
N THR A 531 2.85 -29.26 -7.35
CA THR A 531 2.16 -29.71 -6.14
C THR A 531 1.55 -28.54 -5.37
N TRP A 532 0.34 -28.75 -4.84
CA TRP A 532 -0.26 -27.87 -3.84
C TRP A 532 -0.18 -28.53 -2.45
N ILE A 533 0.50 -27.87 -1.52
CA ILE A 533 0.52 -28.22 -0.11
C ILE A 533 -0.59 -27.44 0.60
N VAL A 534 -1.65 -28.13 0.98
CA VAL A 534 -2.83 -27.55 1.61
C VAL A 534 -2.50 -27.26 3.06
N ALA A 535 -2.48 -25.98 3.43
CA ALA A 535 -2.06 -25.55 4.77
C ALA A 535 -3.24 -25.35 5.74
N LYS A 536 -4.47 -25.20 5.22
CA LYS A 536 -5.72 -25.06 5.98
C LYS A 536 -6.89 -25.59 5.14
N ASN A 537 -8.05 -25.77 5.78
CA ASN A 537 -9.28 -26.04 5.04
C ASN A 537 -9.49 -24.98 3.95
N SER A 538 -9.71 -25.45 2.73
CA SER A 538 -9.74 -24.62 1.53
C SER A 538 -11.07 -24.77 0.81
N PHE A 539 -11.46 -23.71 0.12
CA PHE A 539 -12.70 -23.61 -0.62
C PHE A 539 -12.40 -23.04 -2.01
N VAL A 540 -12.57 -23.87 -3.04
CA VAL A 540 -12.28 -23.53 -4.43
C VAL A 540 -13.54 -23.59 -5.29
N ARG A 541 -13.57 -22.73 -6.30
CA ARG A 541 -14.58 -22.76 -7.36
C ARG A 541 -14.24 -23.88 -8.34
N GLY A 542 -13.06 -23.86 -8.94
CA GLY A 542 -12.59 -24.91 -9.86
C GLY A 542 -11.35 -25.61 -9.31
N LEU A 543 -11.23 -26.91 -9.58
CA LEU A 543 -10.00 -27.65 -9.31
C LEU A 543 -9.69 -28.61 -10.47
N SER A 544 -8.61 -28.33 -11.19
CA SER A 544 -8.08 -29.21 -12.23
C SER A 544 -6.72 -29.76 -11.82
N VAL A 545 -6.53 -31.07 -11.98
CA VAL A 545 -5.26 -31.75 -11.77
C VAL A 545 -5.00 -32.63 -12.98
N VAL A 546 -3.90 -32.38 -13.69
CA VAL A 546 -3.54 -33.16 -14.88
C VAL A 546 -3.40 -34.64 -14.51
N GLY A 547 -4.05 -35.50 -15.30
CA GLY A 547 -4.10 -36.95 -15.06
C GLY A 547 -4.97 -37.40 -13.88
N GLY A 548 -5.59 -36.46 -13.14
CA GLY A 548 -6.42 -36.78 -11.97
C GLY A 548 -5.64 -37.31 -10.76
N ASP A 549 -4.33 -37.08 -10.69
CA ASP A 549 -3.48 -37.55 -9.59
C ASP A 549 -3.72 -36.74 -8.30
N LEU A 550 -4.60 -37.24 -7.43
CA LEU A 550 -4.86 -36.66 -6.12
C LEU A 550 -3.61 -36.56 -5.22
N GLY A 551 -2.54 -37.30 -5.52
CA GLY A 551 -1.26 -37.20 -4.82
C GLY A 551 -0.58 -35.83 -4.95
N ARG A 552 -1.03 -34.99 -5.89
CA ARG A 552 -0.59 -33.58 -6.05
C ARG A 552 -1.20 -32.62 -5.03
N LEU A 553 -2.22 -33.05 -4.30
CA LEU A 553 -2.77 -32.34 -3.15
C LEU A 553 -2.15 -32.92 -1.88
N LYS A 554 -1.09 -32.28 -1.36
CA LYS A 554 -0.50 -32.64 -0.06
C LYS A 554 -1.36 -32.03 1.04
N ASP A 555 -2.35 -32.78 1.47
CA ASP A 555 -3.49 -32.29 2.25
C ASP A 555 -3.17 -31.92 3.71
N GLN A 556 -2.12 -32.49 4.29
CA GLN A 556 -1.75 -32.29 5.70
C GLN A 556 -2.92 -32.53 6.69
N GLY A 557 -3.92 -33.34 6.32
CA GLY A 557 -5.12 -33.61 7.12
C GLY A 557 -6.27 -32.61 6.89
N TYR A 558 -6.07 -31.58 6.06
CA TYR A 558 -7.07 -30.55 5.76
C TYR A 558 -8.03 -30.95 4.64
N THR A 559 -9.20 -30.30 4.63
CA THR A 559 -10.24 -30.51 3.64
C THR A 559 -10.16 -29.46 2.52
N VAL A 560 -10.27 -29.89 1.27
CA VAL A 560 -10.51 -29.03 0.11
C VAL A 560 -11.96 -29.23 -0.34
N ALA A 561 -12.76 -28.18 -0.28
CA ALA A 561 -14.11 -28.16 -0.80
C ALA A 561 -14.11 -27.60 -2.23
N TYR A 562 -14.68 -28.31 -3.20
CA TYR A 562 -14.75 -27.90 -4.62
C TYR A 562 -16.20 -27.75 -5.10
N ASP A 563 -16.46 -26.85 -6.06
CA ASP A 563 -17.79 -26.74 -6.66
C ASP A 563 -18.00 -27.88 -7.66
N GLN A 564 -18.99 -28.72 -7.41
CA GLN A 564 -19.34 -29.82 -8.31
C GLN A 564 -19.96 -29.35 -9.65
N LYS A 565 -20.40 -28.09 -9.74
CA LYS A 565 -20.95 -27.48 -10.95
C LYS A 565 -19.89 -26.78 -11.81
N ALA A 566 -18.67 -26.57 -11.29
CA ALA A 566 -17.59 -25.97 -12.06
C ALA A 566 -17.04 -26.98 -13.09
N ALA A 567 -16.77 -26.50 -14.31
CA ALA A 567 -16.31 -27.33 -15.41
C ALA A 567 -14.94 -27.97 -15.09
N GLU A 568 -14.07 -27.22 -14.44
CA GLU A 568 -12.73 -27.62 -14.01
C GLU A 568 -12.77 -28.79 -13.02
N SER A 569 -13.85 -28.90 -12.23
CA SER A 569 -14.03 -29.94 -11.21
C SER A 569 -14.84 -31.14 -11.70
N SER A 570 -15.32 -31.14 -12.95
CA SER A 570 -16.25 -32.16 -13.48
C SER A 570 -15.73 -33.60 -13.37
N TRP A 571 -14.42 -33.79 -13.46
CA TRP A 571 -13.75 -35.08 -13.32
C TRP A 571 -13.94 -35.73 -11.93
N LEU A 572 -14.29 -34.95 -10.91
CA LEU A 572 -14.55 -35.42 -9.55
C LEU A 572 -15.94 -36.03 -9.38
N GLN A 573 -16.84 -35.83 -10.35
CA GLN A 573 -18.19 -36.43 -10.40
C GLN A 573 -19.06 -36.16 -9.15
N GLY A 574 -18.83 -35.05 -8.44
CA GLY A 574 -19.57 -34.72 -7.21
C GLY A 574 -19.34 -35.71 -6.06
N ARG A 575 -18.20 -36.42 -6.05
CA ARG A 575 -17.85 -37.41 -5.01
C ARG A 575 -16.89 -36.83 -3.97
N THR A 576 -16.91 -37.43 -2.78
CA THR A 576 -15.92 -37.18 -1.74
C THR A 576 -14.79 -38.20 -1.82
N TYR A 577 -13.55 -37.72 -1.79
CA TYR A 577 -12.33 -38.53 -1.79
C TYR A 577 -11.56 -38.32 -0.49
N THR A 578 -11.00 -39.38 0.07
CA THR A 578 -10.04 -39.28 1.19
C THR A 578 -8.65 -39.06 0.60
N LEU A 579 -7.97 -38.01 1.07
CA LEU A 579 -6.61 -37.66 0.68
C LEU A 579 -5.59 -38.39 1.54
N GLN A 580 -4.32 -38.36 1.12
CA GLN A 580 -3.25 -39.20 1.65
C GLN A 580 -3.07 -39.08 3.18
N SER A 581 -3.25 -37.88 3.74
CA SER A 581 -3.03 -37.61 5.17
C SER A 581 -4.33 -37.58 5.99
N GLY A 582 -5.43 -38.11 5.44
CA GLY A 582 -6.74 -38.19 6.10
C GLY A 582 -7.66 -36.99 5.86
N GLY A 583 -7.17 -35.95 5.19
CA GLY A 583 -8.00 -34.86 4.68
C GLY A 583 -9.01 -35.34 3.64
N LYS A 584 -9.92 -34.44 3.23
CA LYS A 584 -10.99 -34.77 2.28
C LYS A 584 -10.97 -33.82 1.09
N LEU A 585 -11.22 -34.34 -0.10
CA LEU A 585 -11.64 -33.54 -1.25
C LEU A 585 -13.14 -33.78 -1.46
N GLN A 586 -13.98 -32.80 -1.18
CA GLN A 586 -15.43 -32.98 -1.13
C GLN A 586 -16.20 -31.88 -1.87
N PRO A 587 -17.39 -32.18 -2.44
CA PRO A 587 -18.18 -31.20 -3.16
C PRO A 587 -18.85 -30.20 -2.20
N TRP A 588 -19.07 -28.97 -2.68
CA TRP A 588 -20.05 -28.03 -2.14
C TRP A 588 -21.02 -27.59 -3.25
N ASN A 589 -22.12 -26.92 -2.85
CA ASN A 589 -23.30 -26.67 -3.69
C ASN A 589 -23.44 -25.26 -4.24
#